data_AF-A0A401M0Z8-F1
#
_entry.id   AF-A0A401M0Z8-F1
#
_cell.length_a   1.000
_cell.length_b   1.000
_cell.length_c   1.000
_cell.angle_alpha   90.00
_cell.angle_beta   90.00
_cell.angle_gamma   90.00
#
_symmetry.space_group_name_H-M   'P 1'
#
loop_
_entity.id
_entity.type
_entity.pdbx_description
1 polymer ?
#
loop_
_entity_poly.entity_id
_entity_poly.type
_entity_poly.pdbx_seq_one_letter_code
_entity_poly.pdbx_strand_id
1 'polypeptide(L)'
;MFRCENLTVRIRYRSRPLSCQVKRLEDGHLLVHFLEAASAIAPGQSAVFYDGKRVLGGAFIASQRGIGLVILENGNFNSLK
;
A
#
# COMPACT_ATOMS: atom_id res chain seq x y z
N MET A 1 3.48 13.06 -2.38
CA MET A 1 4.74 12.29 -2.27
C MET A 1 4.67 10.91 -2.94
N PHE A 2 3.53 10.20 -2.95
CA PHE A 2 3.38 8.90 -3.64
C PHE A 2 2.47 8.95 -4.90
N ARG A 3 2.40 10.10 -5.58
CA ARG A 3 1.66 10.23 -6.85
C ARG A 3 2.66 10.10 -8.01
N CYS A 4 3.08 8.87 -8.28
CA CYS A 4 3.98 8.53 -9.38
C CYS A 4 3.32 7.44 -10.23
N GLU A 5 3.45 7.49 -11.55
CA GLU A 5 2.83 6.51 -12.45
C GLU A 5 3.41 5.09 -12.26
N ASN A 6 4.71 5.00 -11.95
CA ASN A 6 5.44 3.73 -11.81
C ASN A 6 5.68 3.33 -10.34
N LEU A 7 4.72 3.64 -9.46
CA LEU A 7 4.86 3.36 -8.04
C LEU A 7 4.85 1.84 -7.77
N THR A 8 5.96 1.34 -7.28
CA THR A 8 6.10 -0.06 -6.86
C THR A 8 6.49 -0.16 -5.39
N VAL A 9 6.15 -1.28 -4.77
CA VAL A 9 6.46 -1.56 -3.38
C VAL A 9 7.07 -2.95 -3.23
N ARG A 10 8.13 -3.03 -2.43
CA ARG A 10 8.77 -4.30 -2.07
C ARG A 10 8.55 -4.56 -0.59
N ILE A 11 7.77 -5.60 -0.31
CA ILE A 11 7.37 -6.02 1.05
C ILE A 11 8.27 -7.12 1.63
N ARG A 12 9.16 -7.71 0.80
CA ARG A 12 10.15 -8.69 1.22
C ARG A 12 11.45 -8.44 0.46
N TYR A 13 12.59 -8.51 1.16
CA TYR A 13 13.89 -8.20 0.55
C TYR A 13 14.18 -8.99 -0.75
N ARG A 14 13.80 -10.27 -0.79
CA ARG A 14 14.00 -11.15 -1.94
C ARG A 14 12.83 -11.23 -2.92
N SER A 15 11.76 -10.46 -2.73
CA SER A 15 10.63 -10.45 -3.68
C SER A 15 10.83 -9.38 -4.75
N ARG A 16 10.23 -9.61 -5.93
CA ARG A 16 10.05 -8.56 -6.93
C ARG A 16 9.23 -7.40 -6.34
N PRO A 17 9.49 -6.14 -6.72
CA PRO A 17 8.57 -5.04 -6.46
C PRO A 17 7.21 -5.31 -7.11
N LEU A 18 6.13 -4.88 -6.46
CA LEU A 18 4.77 -5.00 -6.94
C LEU A 18 4.21 -3.62 -7.26
N SER A 19 3.52 -3.49 -8.39
CA SER A 19 2.79 -2.27 -8.72
C SER A 19 1.71 -1.99 -7.67
N CYS A 20 1.62 -0.76 -7.19
CA CYS A 20 0.72 -0.41 -6.11
C CYS A 20 0.20 1.02 -6.19
N GLN A 21 -0.92 1.25 -5.52
CA GLN A 21 -1.46 2.57 -5.22
C GLN A 21 -1.38 2.81 -3.72
N VAL A 22 -1.09 4.04 -3.32
CA VAL A 22 -0.96 4.42 -1.91
C VAL A 22 -1.90 5.56 -1.58
N LYS A 23 -2.74 5.35 -0.58
CA LYS A 23 -3.57 6.38 0.04
C LYS A 23 -3.06 6.68 1.44
N ARG A 24 -2.94 7.97 1.77
CA ARG A 24 -2.66 8.40 3.14
C ARG A 24 -3.97 8.45 3.91
N LEU A 25 -3.94 7.89 5.11
CA LEU A 25 -5.03 7.92 6.06
C LEU A 25 -4.83 9.09 7.04
N GLU A 26 -5.91 9.54 7.68
CA GLU A 26 -5.89 10.70 8.58
C GLU A 26 -5.05 10.46 9.85
N ASP A 27 -4.95 9.20 10.27
CA ASP A 27 -4.18 8.75 11.43
C ASP A 27 -2.67 8.58 11.15
N GLY A 28 -2.22 8.97 9.96
CA GLY A 28 -0.82 8.88 9.54
C GLY A 28 -0.42 7.53 8.95
N HIS A 29 -1.33 6.55 8.90
CA HIS A 29 -1.08 5.27 8.23
C HIS A 29 -1.15 5.40 6.69
N LEU A 30 -0.58 4.40 6.02
CA LEU A 30 -0.66 4.23 4.58
C LEU A 30 -1.52 3.02 4.25
N LEU A 31 -2.57 3.23 3.47
CA LEU A 31 -3.29 2.15 2.82
C LEU A 31 -2.62 1.86 1.48
N VAL A 32 -2.02 0.68 1.36
CA VAL A 32 -1.33 0.23 0.15
C VAL A 32 -2.20 -0.81 -0.54
N HIS A 33 -2.62 -0.50 -1.76
CA HIS A 33 -3.36 -1.40 -2.63
C HIS A 33 -2.42 -1.95 -3.70
N PHE A 34 -2.18 -3.27 -3.68
CA PHE A 34 -1.39 -3.92 -4.72
C PHE A 34 -2.26 -4.15 -5.96
N LEU A 35 -1.72 -3.86 -7.14
CA LEU A 35 -2.40 -4.10 -8.42
C LEU A 35 -2.26 -5.54 -8.91
N GLU A 36 -1.39 -6.32 -8.24
CA GLU A 36 -1.17 -7.74 -8.48
C GLU A 36 -1.33 -8.51 -7.16
N ALA A 37 -1.59 -9.82 -7.26
CA ALA A 37 -1.67 -10.69 -6.09
C ALA A 37 -0.34 -10.68 -5.31
N ALA A 38 -0.43 -10.33 -4.03
CA ALA A 38 0.67 -10.37 -3.09
C ALA A 38 0.45 -11.50 -2.08
N SER A 39 1.52 -12.19 -1.68
CA SER A 39 1.49 -13.24 -0.67
C SER A 39 2.50 -12.97 0.44
N ALA A 40 2.32 -13.65 1.57
CA ALA A 40 3.25 -13.62 2.71
C ALA A 40 3.57 -12.21 3.25
N ILE A 41 2.56 -11.34 3.29
CA ILE A 41 2.66 -10.03 3.95
C ILE A 41 2.64 -10.27 5.46
N ALA A 42 3.69 -9.90 6.18
CA ALA A 42 3.79 -10.12 7.61
C ALA A 42 3.90 -8.79 8.37
N PRO A 43 3.08 -8.55 9.41
CA PRO A 43 3.27 -7.40 10.29
C PRO A 43 4.69 -7.33 10.86
N GLY A 44 5.22 -6.12 11.01
CA GLY A 44 6.58 -5.86 11.47
C GLY A 44 7.66 -5.96 10.38
N GLN A 45 7.34 -6.47 9.19
CA GLN A 45 8.23 -6.35 8.03
C GLN A 45 8.20 -4.93 7.46
N SER A 46 9.24 -4.58 6.70
CA SER A 46 9.31 -3.28 6.02
C SER A 46 8.71 -3.35 4.61
N ALA A 47 7.93 -2.34 4.25
CA ALA A 47 7.50 -2.05 2.90
C ALA A 47 8.34 -0.87 2.37
N VAL A 48 9.05 -1.08 1.25
CA VAL A 48 9.89 -0.05 0.62
C VAL A 48 9.27 0.35 -0.71
N PHE A 49 9.07 1.65 -0.92
CA PHE A 49 8.44 2.22 -2.10
C PHE A 49 9.48 2.74 -3.10
N TYR A 50 9.22 2.50 -4.37
CA TYR A 50 10.12 2.83 -5.48
C TYR A 50 9.37 3.53 -6.61
N ASP A 51 10.09 4.40 -7.31
CA ASP A 51 9.74 4.92 -8.65
C ASP A 51 10.85 4.48 -9.62
N GLY A 52 10.57 3.42 -10.37
CA GLY A 52 11.60 2.70 -11.14
C GLY A 52 12.74 2.20 -10.25
N LYS A 53 13.93 2.80 -10.39
CA LYS A 53 15.14 2.45 -9.59
C LYS A 53 15.32 3.34 -8.35
N ARG A 54 14.54 4.41 -8.21
CA ARG A 54 14.66 5.39 -7.12
C ARG A 54 13.89 4.92 -5.90
N VAL A 55 14.51 4.99 -4.72
CA VAL A 55 13.81 4.79 -3.44
C VAL A 55 13.06 6.06 -3.06
N LEU A 56 11.76 5.95 -2.83
CA LEU A 56 10.91 7.05 -2.37
C LEU A 56 10.81 7.10 -0.84
N GLY A 57 10.93 5.95 -0.19
CA GLY A 57 10.85 5.82 1.26
C GLY A 57 10.45 4.41 1.69
N GLY A 58 10.16 4.24 2.97
CA GLY A 58 9.68 2.99 3.52
C GLY A 58 8.75 3.18 4.71
N ALA A 59 8.03 2.11 5.05
CA ALA A 59 7.13 2.04 6.18
C ALA A 59 7.19 0.64 6.81
N PHE A 60 6.70 0.51 8.04
CA PHE A 60 6.46 -0.80 8.65
C PHE A 60 5.05 -1.28 8.31
N ILE A 61 4.93 -2.56 8.00
CA ILE A 61 3.65 -3.20 7.75
C ILE A 61 2.95 -3.37 9.09
N ALA A 62 1.89 -2.60 9.33
CA ALA A 62 1.12 -2.67 10.56
C ALA A 62 0.11 -3.84 10.53
N SER A 63 -0.56 -4.06 9.40
CA SER A 63 -1.64 -5.05 9.29
C SER A 63 -1.91 -5.44 7.83
N GLN A 64 -2.40 -6.66 7.62
CA GLN A 64 -2.96 -7.13 6.35
C GLN A 64 -4.46 -6.81 6.20
N ARG A 65 -5.15 -6.33 7.24
CA ARG A 65 -6.61 -6.10 7.26
C ARG A 65 -7.07 -4.88 6.43
N GLY A 66 -6.28 -4.44 5.45
CA GLY A 66 -6.59 -3.26 4.63
C GLY A 66 -7.93 -3.35 3.90
N ILE A 67 -8.40 -4.57 3.59
CA ILE A 67 -9.70 -4.81 2.95
C ILE A 67 -10.86 -4.24 3.78
N GLY A 68 -10.82 -4.37 5.11
CA GLY A 68 -11.87 -3.81 5.97
C GLY A 68 -11.94 -2.30 5.87
N LEU A 69 -10.79 -1.63 5.75
CA LEU A 69 -10.71 -0.18 5.60
C LEU A 69 -11.23 0.28 4.23
N VAL A 70 -10.89 -0.44 3.16
CA VAL A 70 -11.40 -0.19 1.80
C VAL A 70 -12.92 -0.35 1.75
N ILE A 71 -13.48 -1.36 2.41
CA ILE A 71 -14.93 -1.57 2.46
C ILE A 71 -15.62 -0.44 3.22
N LEU A 72 -15.06 0.01 4.35
CA LEU A 72 -15.61 1.14 5.12
C LEU A 72 -15.56 2.45 4.32
N GLU A 73 -14.47 2.72 3.60
CA GLU A 73 -14.37 3.90 2.72
C GLU A 73 -15.35 3.82 1.53
N ASN A 74 -15.50 2.66 0.92
CA ASN A 74 -16.42 2.47 -0.22
C ASN A 74 -17.90 2.46 0.22
N GLY A 75 -18.20 2.02 1.45
CA GLY A 75 -19.55 2.11 2.03
C GLY A 75 -20.05 3.55 2.16
N ASN A 76 -19.14 4.51 2.41
CA ASN A 76 -19.46 5.94 2.44
C ASN A 76 -19.70 6.55 1.04
N PHE A 77 -19.28 5.89 -0.05
CA PHE A 77 -19.51 6.40 -1.41
C PHE A 77 -20.93 6.14 -1.93
N ASN A 78 -21.69 5.23 -1.31
CA ASN A 78 -23.07 4.90 -1.72
C ASN A 78 -24.16 5.71 -0.99
N SER A 79 -23.78 6.61 -0.07
CA SER A 79 -24.72 7.50 0.64
C SER A 79 -24.75 8.95 0.11
N LEU A 80 -24.15 9.19 -1.06
CA LEU A 80 -24.25 10.46 -1.81
C LEU A 80 -24.95 10.26 -3.18
N LYS A 81 -25.83 9.26 -3.30
CA LYS A 81 -26.83 9.22 -4.37
C LYS A 81 -28.13 9.82 -3.91
#